data_AF-A0A239L5J8-F1
#
_entry.id   AF-A0A239L5J8-F1
#
_cell.length_a   1.000
_cell.length_b   1.000
_cell.length_c   1.000
_cell.angle_alpha   90.00
_cell.angle_beta   90.00
_cell.angle_gamma   90.00
#
_symmetry.space_group_name_H-M   'P 1'
#
loop_
_entity.id
_entity.type
_entity.pdbx_description
1 polymer ?
#
loop_
_entity_poly.entity_id
_entity_poly.type
_entity_poly.pdbx_seq_one_letter_code
_entity_poly.pdbx_strand_id
1 'polypeptide(L)'
;MWQGYAWPARIDPQLWAALKNHFLPLFRPDRLARIGNWGRNIAQSLMLVGVAFGADELKRDEVRDAIRSMPHEMRVDAAAWVTGYMEASDADNGNDDEEPIEGSPDLRWTKRIWPWLKRVWPTEASLRSAEVAEQFALAAITTDTVFPEAVDNIVSYAVATNGYRLIHQLNRSNHPDDHPEATLKLLDAFVARDQLVLFKNDLRQIVHRLGATNVIQDDNRYRSWSTHVG
;
A
#
# COMPACT_ATOMS: atom_id res chain seq x y z
N MET A 1 16.43 -14.79 11.03
CA MET A 1 15.21 -13.98 11.18
C MET A 1 15.62 -12.54 10.86
N TRP A 2 15.44 -12.07 9.63
CA TRP A 2 15.89 -10.75 9.15
C TRP A 2 14.77 -10.14 8.31
N GLN A 3 13.78 -9.51 8.95
CA GLN A 3 12.67 -8.81 8.27
C GLN A 3 12.45 -7.37 8.79
N GLY A 4 13.41 -6.78 9.49
CA GLY A 4 13.28 -5.43 10.08
C GLY A 4 14.21 -4.34 9.51
N TYR A 5 15.08 -4.64 8.55
CA TYR A 5 16.15 -3.71 8.11
C TYR A 5 15.78 -2.90 6.87
N ALA A 6 14.61 -2.26 6.87
CA ALA A 6 14.22 -1.32 5.81
C ALA A 6 14.31 0.15 6.24
N TRP A 7 15.27 0.50 7.10
CA TRP A 7 15.70 1.88 7.34
C TRP A 7 17.13 1.85 7.91
N PRO A 8 18.12 2.64 7.42
CA PRO A 8 17.99 3.83 6.60
C PRO A 8 18.87 3.78 5.32
N ALA A 9 18.25 3.75 4.13
CA ALA A 9 18.93 4.24 2.94
C ALA A 9 18.76 5.77 2.91
N ARG A 10 19.53 6.49 3.72
CA ARG A 10 19.58 7.95 3.63
C ARG A 10 20.23 8.32 2.30
N ILE A 11 19.43 8.83 1.38
CA ILE A 11 19.98 9.65 0.31
C ILE A 11 20.13 11.04 0.91
N ASP A 12 21.33 11.38 1.37
CA ASP A 12 21.63 12.74 1.81
C ASP A 12 21.24 13.77 0.73
N PRO A 13 20.73 14.97 1.05
CA PRO A 13 20.32 15.95 0.03
C PRO A 13 21.40 16.30 -0.99
N GLN A 14 22.69 16.29 -0.61
CA GLN A 14 23.81 16.50 -1.54
C GLN A 14 24.00 15.29 -2.46
N LEU A 15 23.90 14.07 -1.90
CA LEU A 15 23.92 12.85 -2.70
C LEU A 15 22.73 12.81 -3.66
N TRP A 16 21.54 13.20 -3.20
CA TRP A 16 20.35 13.29 -4.03
C TRP A 16 20.54 14.31 -5.16
N ALA A 17 21.07 15.50 -4.86
CA ALA A 17 21.35 16.52 -5.87
C ALA A 17 22.31 16.04 -6.96
N ALA A 18 23.29 15.20 -6.61
CA ALA A 18 24.22 14.59 -7.56
C ALA A 18 23.56 13.46 -8.39
N LEU A 19 22.68 12.67 -7.78
CA LEU A 19 22.07 11.50 -8.42
C LEU A 19 20.82 11.83 -9.26
N LYS A 20 20.07 12.89 -8.92
CA LYS A 20 18.71 13.11 -9.45
C LYS A 20 18.61 13.14 -10.97
N ASN A 21 19.59 13.75 -11.65
CA ASN A 21 19.61 13.84 -13.11
C ASN A 21 19.86 12.49 -13.80
N HIS A 22 20.40 11.52 -13.06
CA HIS A 22 20.71 10.19 -13.56
C HIS A 22 19.74 9.12 -13.06
N PHE A 23 18.96 9.42 -12.02
CA PHE A 23 18.09 8.46 -11.34
C PHE A 23 16.93 7.98 -12.22
N LEU A 24 16.08 8.87 -12.73
CA LEU A 24 14.95 8.48 -13.58
C LEU A 24 15.37 7.79 -14.89
N PRO A 25 16.47 8.19 -15.56
CA PRO A 25 17.02 7.44 -16.69
C PRO A 25 17.32 5.96 -16.41
N LEU A 26 17.54 5.53 -15.16
CA LEU A 26 17.75 4.12 -14.80
C LEU A 26 16.56 3.23 -15.14
N PHE A 27 15.35 3.79 -15.17
CA PHE A 27 14.12 3.05 -15.45
C PHE A 27 13.87 2.78 -16.93
N ARG A 28 14.78 3.19 -17.83
CA ARG A 28 14.67 2.82 -19.24
C ARG A 28 14.84 1.31 -19.41
N PRO A 29 14.06 0.64 -20.29
CA PRO A 29 14.05 -0.82 -20.41
C PRO A 29 15.44 -1.44 -20.63
N ASP A 30 16.28 -0.82 -21.45
CA ASP A 30 17.66 -1.26 -21.73
C ASP A 30 18.56 -1.23 -20.48
N ARG A 31 18.31 -0.30 -19.56
CA ARG A 31 19.06 -0.16 -18.32
C ARG A 31 18.55 -1.08 -17.23
N LEU A 32 17.22 -1.21 -17.10
CA LEU A 32 16.60 -2.15 -16.15
C LEU A 32 17.07 -3.58 -16.40
N ALA A 33 17.17 -4.00 -17.67
CA ALA A 33 17.71 -5.31 -18.04
C ALA A 33 19.15 -5.56 -17.56
N ARG A 34 19.94 -4.49 -17.35
CA ARG A 34 21.35 -4.57 -16.92
C ARG A 34 21.52 -4.50 -15.39
N ILE A 35 20.54 -3.96 -14.69
CA ILE A 35 20.56 -3.75 -13.23
C ILE A 35 20.44 -5.09 -12.47
N GLY A 36 19.82 -6.10 -13.08
CA GLY A 36 19.65 -7.42 -12.49
C GLY A 36 18.93 -7.35 -11.14
N ASN A 37 19.51 -8.00 -10.12
CA ASN A 37 18.87 -8.19 -8.79
C ASN A 37 18.72 -6.90 -7.96
N TRP A 38 19.23 -5.76 -8.43
CA TRP A 38 19.10 -4.46 -7.75
C TRP A 38 17.76 -3.75 -8.04
N GLY A 39 16.91 -4.33 -8.90
CA GLY A 39 15.62 -3.75 -9.28
C GLY A 39 14.76 -3.36 -8.07
N ARG A 40 14.64 -4.24 -7.08
CA ARG A 40 13.94 -3.97 -5.82
C ARG A 40 14.40 -2.67 -5.18
N ASN A 41 15.70 -2.54 -4.93
CA ASN A 41 16.26 -1.38 -4.22
C ASN A 41 15.97 -0.08 -4.98
N ILE A 42 16.10 -0.09 -6.31
CA ILE A 42 15.83 1.08 -7.15
C ILE A 42 14.34 1.47 -7.12
N ALA A 43 13.44 0.49 -7.18
CA ALA A 43 12.00 0.74 -7.09
C ALA A 43 11.61 1.34 -5.74
N GLN A 44 12.16 0.79 -4.65
CA GLN A 44 11.95 1.29 -3.30
C GLN A 44 12.55 2.69 -3.11
N SER A 45 13.72 2.98 -3.67
CA SER A 45 14.31 4.31 -3.65
C SER A 45 13.45 5.35 -4.38
N LEU A 46 12.77 4.99 -5.47
CA LEU A 46 11.86 5.92 -6.14
C LEU A 46 10.69 6.31 -5.24
N MET A 47 10.15 5.36 -4.48
CA MET A 47 9.07 5.64 -3.53
C MET A 47 9.57 6.50 -2.38
N LEU A 48 10.73 6.14 -1.80
CA LEU A 48 11.40 6.92 -0.77
C LEU A 48 11.58 8.37 -1.21
N VAL A 49 12.19 8.59 -2.37
CA VAL A 49 12.48 9.95 -2.86
C VAL A 49 11.20 10.75 -3.04
N GLY A 50 10.20 10.17 -3.70
CA GLY A 50 8.94 10.85 -3.96
C GLY A 50 8.14 11.21 -2.71
N VAL A 51 8.24 10.37 -1.67
CA VAL A 51 7.55 10.55 -0.40
C VAL A 51 8.35 11.44 0.57
N ALA A 52 9.69 11.38 0.55
CA ALA A 52 10.56 12.11 1.48
C ALA A 52 10.93 13.53 1.00
N PHE A 53 11.29 13.70 -0.28
CA PHE A 53 11.67 15.02 -0.83
C PHE A 53 10.48 15.81 -1.39
N GLY A 54 9.29 15.23 -1.34
CA GLY A 54 8.06 15.84 -1.82
C GLY A 54 7.78 15.57 -3.29
N ALA A 55 6.50 15.64 -3.63
CA ALA A 55 6.01 15.21 -4.92
C ALA A 55 6.60 16.02 -6.10
N ASP A 56 6.94 17.29 -5.88
CA ASP A 56 7.42 18.22 -6.90
C ASP A 56 8.91 18.09 -7.27
N GLU A 57 9.69 17.36 -6.48
CA GLU A 57 11.13 17.18 -6.73
C GLU A 57 11.40 16.42 -8.04
N LEU A 58 10.48 15.53 -8.41
CA LEU A 58 10.54 14.77 -9.66
C LEU A 58 9.40 15.17 -10.59
N LYS A 59 9.72 15.31 -11.88
CA LYS A 59 8.72 15.59 -12.92
C LYS A 59 7.73 14.44 -12.98
N ARG A 60 6.45 14.77 -12.82
CA ARG A 60 5.36 13.79 -12.79
C ARG A 60 5.42 12.79 -13.94
N ASP A 61 5.54 13.25 -15.18
CA ASP A 61 5.46 12.37 -16.35
C ASP A 61 6.66 11.43 -16.43
N GLU A 62 7.86 11.90 -16.08
CA GLU A 62 9.07 11.05 -16.04
C GLU A 62 8.97 9.96 -14.96
N VAL A 63 8.37 10.26 -13.80
CA VAL A 63 8.11 9.26 -12.75
C VAL A 63 7.06 8.25 -13.21
N ARG A 64 5.98 8.71 -13.82
CA ARG A 64 4.94 7.83 -14.36
C ARG A 64 5.53 6.87 -15.38
N ASP A 65 6.35 7.38 -16.30
CA ASP A 65 7.01 6.56 -17.32
C ASP A 65 8.03 5.59 -16.72
N ALA A 66 8.73 6.00 -15.66
CA ALA A 66 9.59 5.12 -14.89
C ALA A 66 8.80 3.94 -14.28
N ILE A 67 7.67 4.20 -13.61
CA ILE A 67 6.83 3.14 -13.00
C ILE A 67 6.21 2.25 -14.09
N ARG A 68 5.80 2.80 -15.23
CA ARG A 68 5.29 2.03 -16.37
C ARG A 68 6.35 1.09 -16.95
N SER A 69 7.61 1.52 -16.96
CA SER A 69 8.73 0.76 -17.51
C SER A 69 9.23 -0.35 -16.58
N MET A 70 8.88 -0.29 -15.29
CA MET A 70 9.22 -1.35 -14.34
C MET A 70 8.63 -2.70 -14.77
N PRO A 71 9.35 -3.82 -14.61
CA PRO A 71 8.75 -5.15 -14.56
C PRO A 71 7.72 -5.25 -13.44
N HIS A 72 6.82 -6.25 -13.54
CA HIS A 72 5.78 -6.47 -12.54
C HIS A 72 6.34 -6.60 -11.11
N GLU A 73 7.39 -7.40 -10.91
CA GLU A 73 8.03 -7.60 -9.61
C GLU A 73 8.52 -6.29 -8.98
N MET A 74 9.14 -5.41 -9.77
CA MET A 74 9.59 -4.10 -9.29
C MET A 74 8.43 -3.19 -8.88
N ARG A 75 7.27 -3.27 -9.54
CA ARG A 75 6.06 -2.55 -9.10
C ARG A 75 5.53 -3.09 -7.78
N VAL A 76 5.58 -4.41 -7.59
CA VAL A 76 5.22 -5.04 -6.31
C VAL A 76 6.17 -4.57 -5.20
N ASP A 77 7.48 -4.53 -5.46
CA ASP A 77 8.47 -4.04 -4.49
C ASP A 77 8.26 -2.55 -4.11
N ALA A 78 7.90 -1.72 -5.09
CA ALA A 78 7.54 -0.33 -4.84
C ALA A 78 6.28 -0.21 -3.97
N ALA A 79 5.23 -0.98 -4.28
CA ALA A 79 4.00 -0.98 -3.49
C ALA A 79 4.24 -1.54 -2.07
N ALA A 80 5.06 -2.58 -1.93
CA ALA A 80 5.42 -3.17 -0.64
C ALA A 80 6.22 -2.20 0.24
N TRP A 81 7.03 -1.33 -0.37
CA TRP A 81 7.67 -0.23 0.36
C TRP A 81 6.65 0.72 0.96
N VAL A 82 5.57 1.05 0.26
CA VAL A 82 4.50 1.91 0.79
C VAL A 82 3.87 1.26 2.03
N THR A 83 3.55 -0.03 1.97
CA THR A 83 3.02 -0.77 3.12
C THR A 83 4.01 -0.76 4.29
N GLY A 84 5.28 -1.10 4.06
CA GLY A 84 6.30 -1.10 5.10
C GLY A 84 6.52 0.29 5.71
N TYR A 85 6.50 1.34 4.89
CA TYR A 85 6.58 2.73 5.35
C TYR A 85 5.40 3.11 6.25
N MET A 86 4.21 2.54 5.99
CA MET A 86 3.01 2.79 6.78
C MET A 86 2.94 1.93 8.05
N GLU A 87 3.52 0.73 8.04
CA GLU A 87 3.59 -0.18 9.20
C GLU A 87 4.71 0.20 10.19
N ALA A 88 5.71 0.98 9.74
CA ALA A 88 6.79 1.44 10.61
C ALA A 88 6.24 2.19 11.83
N SER A 89 6.63 1.76 13.03
CA SER A 89 6.33 2.45 14.28
C SER A 89 7.41 3.49 14.59
N ASP A 90 7.06 4.54 15.34
CA ASP A 90 7.99 5.47 16.00
C ASP A 90 8.79 4.78 17.12
N ALA A 91 9.28 3.56 16.87
CA ALA A 91 10.10 2.85 17.84
C ALA A 91 11.32 3.73 18.11
N ASP A 92 11.33 4.23 19.33
CA ASP A 92 12.44 4.80 20.09
C ASP A 92 13.61 3.80 20.10
N ASN A 93 14.17 3.55 18.91
CA ASN A 93 15.50 2.98 18.76
C ASN A 93 16.39 4.15 19.15
N GLY A 94 16.93 4.14 20.38
CA GLY A 94 17.79 5.19 20.95
C GLY A 94 19.09 5.50 20.20
N ASN A 95 19.07 5.48 18.88
CA ASN A 95 19.98 6.15 17.98
C ASN A 95 19.39 7.54 17.70
N ASP A 96 19.92 8.56 18.38
CA ASP A 96 19.69 9.99 18.06
C ASP A 96 20.05 10.37 16.62
N ASP A 97 20.62 9.43 15.86
CA ASP A 97 20.93 9.55 14.44
C ASP A 97 19.76 9.16 13.54
N GLU A 98 18.58 8.73 13.99
CA GLU A 98 17.44 8.38 13.11
C GLU A 98 16.48 9.58 12.94
N GLU A 99 16.21 10.00 11.70
CA GLU A 99 15.16 11.00 11.47
C GLU A 99 13.81 10.35 11.81
N PRO A 100 12.98 10.94 12.69
CA PRO A 100 11.69 10.37 13.02
C PRO A 100 10.85 10.22 11.76
N ILE A 101 10.23 9.06 11.57
CA ILE A 101 9.13 8.92 10.62
C ILE A 101 7.95 9.70 11.24
N GLU A 102 7.96 11.02 11.05
CA GLU A 102 7.06 11.87 11.82
C GLU A 102 5.60 11.65 11.39
N GLY A 103 4.80 11.23 12.36
CA GLY A 103 3.35 11.26 12.29
C GLY A 103 2.69 9.89 12.29
N SER A 104 1.47 9.89 12.83
CA SER A 104 0.59 8.72 12.79
C SER A 104 0.43 8.18 11.36
N PRO A 105 0.06 6.90 11.19
CA PRO A 105 -0.32 6.35 9.88
C PRO A 105 -1.28 7.28 9.11
N ASP A 106 -2.26 7.88 9.80
CA ASP A 106 -3.20 8.84 9.21
C ASP A 106 -2.52 10.07 8.59
N LEU A 107 -1.55 10.65 9.32
CA LEU A 107 -0.77 11.79 8.83
C LEU A 107 0.14 11.39 7.67
N ARG A 108 0.81 10.24 7.76
CA ARG A 108 1.64 9.71 6.67
C ARG A 108 0.83 9.48 5.39
N TRP A 109 -0.36 8.90 5.54
CA TRP A 109 -1.27 8.66 4.42
C TRP A 109 -1.68 9.97 3.75
N THR A 110 -2.25 10.88 4.53
CA THR A 110 -2.86 12.13 4.02
C THR A 110 -1.84 13.12 3.50
N LYS A 111 -0.67 13.22 4.13
CA LYS A 111 0.35 14.22 3.77
C LYS A 111 1.38 13.74 2.77
N ARG A 112 1.67 12.43 2.72
CA ARG A 112 2.80 11.91 1.94
C ARG A 112 2.38 10.85 0.94
N ILE A 113 1.79 9.75 1.40
CA ILE A 113 1.53 8.57 0.54
C ILE A 113 0.46 8.86 -0.51
N TRP A 114 -0.74 9.29 -0.12
CA TRP A 114 -1.81 9.47 -1.08
C TRP A 114 -1.52 10.57 -2.11
N PRO A 115 -1.03 11.77 -1.73
CA PRO A 115 -0.64 12.79 -2.71
C PRO A 115 0.37 12.28 -3.74
N TRP A 116 1.34 11.47 -3.30
CA TRP A 116 2.32 10.85 -4.19
C TRP A 116 1.68 9.83 -5.13
N LEU A 117 0.98 8.83 -4.59
CA LEU A 117 0.35 7.77 -5.40
C LEU A 117 -0.65 8.34 -6.41
N LYS A 118 -1.51 9.26 -6.00
CA LYS A 118 -2.47 9.95 -6.88
C LYS A 118 -1.79 10.68 -8.04
N ARG A 119 -0.59 11.22 -7.81
CA ARG A 119 0.15 11.97 -8.81
C ARG A 119 0.82 11.06 -9.85
N VAL A 120 1.44 9.97 -9.40
CA VAL A 120 2.39 9.21 -10.23
C VAL A 120 2.04 7.75 -10.48
N TRP A 121 1.15 7.13 -9.70
CA TRP A 121 0.88 5.70 -9.90
C TRP A 121 0.03 5.48 -11.17
N PRO A 122 0.39 4.50 -12.03
CA PRO A 122 -0.39 4.19 -13.23
C PRO A 122 -1.79 3.66 -12.88
N THR A 123 -2.80 4.13 -13.62
CA THR A 123 -4.20 3.68 -13.47
C THR A 123 -4.63 2.72 -14.57
N GLU A 124 -3.77 2.48 -15.57
CA GLU A 124 -3.98 1.62 -16.73
C GLU A 124 -4.26 0.18 -16.29
N ALA A 125 -5.34 -0.42 -16.82
CA ALA A 125 -5.75 -1.77 -16.45
C ALA A 125 -4.65 -2.81 -16.70
N SER A 126 -3.83 -2.65 -17.74
CA SER A 126 -2.73 -3.55 -18.09
C SER A 126 -1.58 -3.56 -17.09
N LEU A 127 -1.52 -2.58 -16.18
CA LEU A 127 -0.46 -2.47 -15.16
C LEU A 127 -0.96 -2.81 -13.76
N ARG A 128 -2.28 -3.04 -13.61
CA ARG A 128 -2.88 -3.49 -12.35
C ARG A 128 -2.58 -4.96 -12.11
N SER A 129 -2.40 -5.32 -10.86
CA SER A 129 -2.16 -6.69 -10.43
C SER A 129 -2.62 -6.88 -8.99
N ALA A 130 -3.02 -8.10 -8.64
CA ALA A 130 -3.52 -8.45 -7.31
C ALA A 130 -2.50 -8.14 -6.21
N GLU A 131 -1.22 -8.36 -6.47
CA GLU A 131 -0.12 -8.18 -5.53
C GLU A 131 0.09 -6.71 -5.16
N VAL A 132 0.06 -5.81 -6.16
CA VAL A 132 0.12 -4.36 -5.95
C VAL A 132 -1.14 -3.87 -5.22
N ALA A 133 -2.31 -4.34 -5.65
CA ALA A 133 -3.59 -3.98 -5.04
C ALA A 133 -3.64 -4.38 -3.55
N GLU A 134 -3.14 -5.57 -3.21
CA GLU A 134 -3.03 -6.04 -1.83
C GLU A 134 -2.11 -5.15 -1.00
N GLN A 135 -0.95 -4.73 -1.51
CA GLN A 135 -0.06 -3.81 -0.78
C GLN A 135 -0.75 -2.46 -0.47
N PHE A 136 -1.48 -1.88 -1.42
CA PHE A 136 -2.24 -0.65 -1.19
C PHE A 136 -3.36 -0.83 -0.16
N ALA A 137 -4.09 -1.96 -0.21
CA ALA A 137 -5.10 -2.27 0.78
C ALA A 137 -4.50 -2.48 2.18
N LEU A 138 -3.35 -3.15 2.29
CA LEU A 138 -2.62 -3.26 3.56
C LEU A 138 -2.18 -1.89 4.08
N ALA A 139 -1.66 -1.02 3.21
CA ALA A 139 -1.26 0.35 3.58
C ALA A 139 -2.46 1.21 4.01
N ALA A 140 -3.66 0.98 3.47
CA ALA A 140 -4.88 1.63 3.96
C ALA A 140 -5.27 1.10 5.35
N ILE A 141 -5.19 -0.21 5.59
CA ILE A 141 -5.56 -0.84 6.88
C ILE A 141 -4.72 -0.33 8.06
N THR A 142 -3.49 0.13 7.84
CA THR A 142 -2.66 0.70 8.92
C THR A 142 -3.15 2.06 9.41
N THR A 143 -3.97 2.77 8.62
CA THR A 143 -4.63 4.00 9.06
C THR A 143 -5.72 3.67 10.08
N ASP A 144 -6.13 4.65 10.87
CA ASP A 144 -7.18 4.56 11.87
C ASP A 144 -8.35 5.46 11.43
N THR A 145 -8.35 6.73 11.82
CA THR A 145 -9.48 7.65 11.58
C THR A 145 -9.71 7.98 10.11
N VAL A 146 -8.67 7.93 9.28
CA VAL A 146 -8.75 8.21 7.83
C VAL A 146 -8.97 6.96 6.98
N PHE A 147 -9.17 5.79 7.60
CA PHE A 147 -9.36 4.54 6.90
C PHE A 147 -10.46 4.58 5.83
N PRO A 148 -11.65 5.16 6.07
CA PRO A 148 -12.67 5.29 5.02
C PRO A 148 -12.17 6.04 3.77
N GLU A 149 -11.46 7.16 3.96
CA GLU A 149 -10.88 7.92 2.85
C GLU A 149 -9.76 7.12 2.15
N ALA A 150 -8.92 6.43 2.93
CA ALA A 150 -7.85 5.60 2.40
C ALA A 150 -8.39 4.48 1.49
N VAL A 151 -9.46 3.80 1.89
CA VAL A 151 -10.15 2.81 1.06
C VAL A 151 -10.67 3.46 -0.23
N ASP A 152 -11.37 4.59 -0.14
CA ASP A 152 -11.92 5.29 -1.31
C ASP A 152 -10.85 5.66 -2.33
N ASN A 153 -9.69 6.10 -1.86
CA ASN A 153 -8.55 6.46 -2.68
C ASN A 153 -7.99 5.27 -3.48
N ILE A 154 -7.96 4.07 -2.89
CA ILE A 154 -7.32 2.91 -3.51
C ILE A 154 -8.25 2.00 -4.32
N VAL A 155 -9.56 2.08 -4.14
CA VAL A 155 -10.53 1.16 -4.79
C VAL A 155 -10.43 1.20 -6.32
N SER A 156 -10.02 2.33 -6.90
CA SER A 156 -9.79 2.43 -8.35
C SER A 156 -8.65 1.53 -8.87
N TYR A 157 -7.74 1.09 -7.99
CA TYR A 157 -6.64 0.16 -8.29
C TYR A 157 -6.96 -1.29 -7.94
N ALA A 158 -8.17 -1.57 -7.43
CA ALA A 158 -8.53 -2.88 -6.92
C ALA A 158 -8.41 -3.97 -7.99
N VAL A 159 -7.78 -5.07 -7.58
CA VAL A 159 -7.77 -6.35 -8.25
C VAL A 159 -7.94 -7.38 -7.15
N ALA A 160 -8.98 -8.21 -7.26
CA ALA A 160 -9.28 -9.19 -6.23
C ALA A 160 -8.12 -10.18 -6.06
N THR A 161 -7.76 -10.45 -4.80
CA THR A 161 -6.72 -11.39 -4.37
C THR A 161 -7.34 -12.47 -3.47
N ASN A 162 -6.57 -13.49 -3.10
CA ASN A 162 -6.95 -14.44 -2.06
C ASN A 162 -7.14 -13.76 -0.68
N GLY A 163 -6.67 -12.52 -0.52
CA GLY A 163 -6.99 -11.65 0.61
C GLY A 163 -6.46 -12.11 1.96
N TYR A 164 -5.56 -13.09 2.01
CA TYR A 164 -5.11 -13.69 3.28
C TYR A 164 -4.54 -12.64 4.24
N ARG A 165 -3.60 -11.82 3.77
CA ARG A 165 -2.98 -10.80 4.61
C ARG A 165 -3.99 -9.72 5.01
N LEU A 166 -4.89 -9.35 4.09
CA LEU A 166 -5.94 -8.37 4.35
C LEU A 166 -6.89 -8.82 5.45
N ILE A 167 -7.40 -10.05 5.34
CA ILE A 167 -8.30 -10.65 6.35
C ILE A 167 -7.60 -10.71 7.70
N HIS A 168 -6.34 -11.16 7.72
CA HIS A 168 -5.56 -11.23 8.96
C HIS A 168 -5.40 -9.85 9.61
N GLN A 169 -5.02 -8.83 8.85
CA GLN A 169 -4.84 -7.48 9.39
C GLN A 169 -6.15 -6.83 9.83
N LEU A 170 -7.23 -7.01 9.05
CA LEU A 170 -8.56 -6.50 9.44
C LEU A 170 -9.03 -7.10 10.77
N ASN A 171 -8.82 -8.39 11.01
CA ASN A 171 -9.18 -9.02 12.28
C ASN A 171 -8.39 -8.46 13.47
N ARG A 172 -7.15 -8.03 13.24
CA ARG A 172 -6.31 -7.41 14.27
C ARG A 172 -6.60 -5.91 14.48
N SER A 173 -7.39 -5.31 13.60
CA SER A 173 -7.80 -3.91 13.66
C SER A 173 -9.20 -3.76 14.28
N ASN A 174 -9.57 -2.52 14.60
CA ASN A 174 -10.94 -2.15 14.99
C ASN A 174 -11.81 -1.72 13.80
N HIS A 175 -11.26 -1.69 12.58
CA HIS A 175 -11.98 -1.25 11.36
C HIS A 175 -13.34 -1.92 11.13
N PRO A 176 -13.53 -3.23 11.37
CA PRO A 176 -14.85 -3.83 11.22
C PRO A 176 -15.92 -3.24 12.15
N ASP A 177 -15.52 -2.72 13.31
CA ASP A 177 -16.43 -2.15 14.31
C ASP A 177 -16.58 -0.63 14.13
N ASP A 178 -15.47 0.08 13.95
CA ASP A 178 -15.44 1.55 13.88
C ASP A 178 -15.79 2.09 12.48
N HIS A 179 -15.48 1.32 11.43
CA HIS A 179 -15.63 1.69 10.03
C HIS A 179 -16.27 0.56 9.18
N PRO A 180 -17.47 0.07 9.54
CA PRO A 180 -18.05 -1.11 8.92
C PRO A 180 -18.31 -0.97 7.42
N GLU A 181 -18.75 0.20 6.96
CA GLU A 181 -18.99 0.45 5.53
C GLU A 181 -17.70 0.42 4.69
N ALA A 182 -16.64 1.06 5.20
CA ALA A 182 -15.33 1.08 4.54
C ALA A 182 -14.69 -0.31 4.53
N THR A 183 -14.80 -1.04 5.64
CA THR A 183 -14.33 -2.43 5.74
C THR A 183 -15.06 -3.32 4.73
N LEU A 184 -16.38 -3.21 4.63
CA LEU A 184 -17.18 -3.95 3.65
C LEU A 184 -16.78 -3.58 2.21
N LYS A 185 -16.54 -2.29 1.94
CA LYS A 185 -16.08 -1.82 0.63
C LYS A 185 -14.72 -2.40 0.26
N LEU A 186 -13.77 -2.44 1.20
CA LEU A 186 -12.45 -3.03 0.98
C LEU A 186 -12.57 -4.54 0.73
N LEU A 187 -13.35 -5.27 1.53
CA LEU A 187 -13.56 -6.70 1.33
C LEU A 187 -14.15 -6.99 -0.06
N ASP A 188 -15.20 -6.28 -0.45
CA ASP A 188 -15.88 -6.50 -1.72
C ASP A 188 -15.02 -6.16 -2.94
N ALA A 189 -14.12 -5.17 -2.82
CA ALA A 189 -13.25 -4.75 -3.91
C ALA A 189 -11.98 -5.61 -4.04
N PHE A 190 -11.39 -6.08 -2.93
CA PHE A 190 -10.06 -6.69 -2.93
C PHE A 190 -10.03 -8.19 -2.62
N VAL A 191 -11.12 -8.81 -2.15
CA VAL A 191 -11.12 -10.22 -1.75
C VAL A 191 -11.94 -11.07 -2.71
N ALA A 192 -11.29 -12.05 -3.35
CA ALA A 192 -11.90 -13.01 -4.26
C ALA A 192 -12.67 -14.09 -3.47
N ARG A 193 -13.99 -14.18 -3.68
CA ARG A 193 -14.89 -15.07 -2.91
C ARG A 193 -14.60 -16.56 -3.13
N ASP A 194 -14.11 -16.94 -4.30
CA ASP A 194 -13.88 -18.32 -4.70
C ASP A 194 -12.59 -18.94 -4.13
N GLN A 195 -11.69 -18.13 -3.54
CA GLN A 195 -10.34 -18.56 -3.16
C GLN A 195 -10.11 -18.73 -1.63
N LEU A 196 -11.18 -18.68 -0.81
CA LEU A 196 -11.08 -18.42 0.64
C LEU A 196 -11.18 -19.64 1.57
N VAL A 197 -10.99 -20.86 1.07
CA VAL A 197 -11.27 -22.10 1.82
C VAL A 197 -10.50 -22.20 3.15
N LEU A 198 -9.25 -21.73 3.20
CA LEU A 198 -8.37 -21.90 4.38
C LEU A 198 -8.65 -20.92 5.53
N PHE A 199 -9.31 -19.78 5.26
CA PHE A 199 -9.51 -18.70 6.24
C PHE A 199 -10.98 -18.29 6.39
N LYS A 200 -11.90 -19.20 6.03
CA LYS A 200 -13.35 -18.97 6.13
C LYS A 200 -13.76 -18.54 7.55
N ASN A 201 -13.10 -19.05 8.59
CA ASN A 201 -13.39 -18.67 9.99
C ASN A 201 -12.98 -17.23 10.29
N ASP A 202 -11.79 -16.81 9.86
CA ASP A 202 -11.31 -15.43 10.06
C ASP A 202 -12.20 -14.44 9.32
N LEU A 203 -12.58 -14.76 8.09
CA LEU A 203 -13.51 -13.94 7.33
C LEU A 203 -14.91 -13.90 7.97
N ARG A 204 -15.40 -15.03 8.50
CA ARG A 204 -16.66 -15.08 9.24
C ARG A 204 -16.64 -14.16 10.46
N GLN A 205 -15.51 -14.08 11.17
CA GLN A 205 -15.37 -13.16 12.31
C GLN A 205 -15.51 -11.70 11.87
N ILE A 206 -14.87 -11.30 10.76
CA ILE A 206 -15.02 -9.94 10.21
C ILE A 206 -16.48 -9.67 9.85
N VAL A 207 -17.13 -10.57 9.11
CA VAL A 207 -18.53 -10.41 8.68
C VAL A 207 -19.48 -10.39 9.88
N HIS A 208 -19.20 -11.16 10.93
CA HIS A 208 -19.98 -11.10 12.17
C HIS A 208 -19.84 -9.73 12.86
N ARG A 209 -18.60 -9.24 13.02
CA ARG A 209 -18.31 -7.91 13.61
C ARG A 209 -19.01 -6.78 12.85
N LEU A 210 -18.91 -6.81 11.53
CA LEU A 210 -19.62 -5.94 10.61
C LEU A 210 -21.13 -5.88 10.93
N GLY A 211 -21.77 -7.05 11.08
CA GLY A 211 -23.21 -7.17 11.34
C GLY A 211 -23.69 -6.76 12.74
N ALA A 212 -22.78 -6.61 13.69
CA ALA A 212 -23.11 -6.13 15.04
C ALA A 212 -23.58 -4.67 15.03
N THR A 213 -23.24 -3.92 13.97
CA THR A 213 -23.76 -2.58 13.73
C THR A 213 -25.02 -2.66 12.86
N ASN A 214 -26.10 -1.96 13.25
CA ASN A 214 -27.34 -1.93 12.46
C ASN A 214 -27.18 -1.18 11.12
N VAL A 215 -26.06 -0.50 10.89
CA VAL A 215 -25.86 0.41 9.75
C VAL A 215 -25.79 -0.34 8.42
N ILE A 216 -25.24 -1.55 8.40
CA ILE A 216 -24.94 -2.29 7.16
C ILE A 216 -25.87 -3.49 6.90
N GLN A 217 -26.84 -3.77 7.77
CA GLN A 217 -27.70 -4.97 7.66
C GLN A 217 -28.53 -5.00 6.37
N ASP A 218 -28.82 -3.81 5.82
CA ASP A 218 -29.54 -3.66 4.56
C ASP A 218 -28.65 -3.60 3.32
N ASP A 219 -27.31 -3.62 3.49
CA ASP A 219 -26.38 -3.62 2.36
C ASP A 219 -26.37 -4.99 1.66
N ASN A 220 -26.63 -5.01 0.35
CA ASN A 220 -26.64 -6.23 -0.45
C ASN A 220 -25.28 -6.93 -0.46
N ARG A 221 -24.16 -6.19 -0.40
CA ARG A 221 -22.81 -6.75 -0.29
C ARG A 221 -22.66 -7.49 1.02
N TYR A 222 -23.11 -6.89 2.13
CA TYR A 222 -23.07 -7.50 3.45
C TYR A 222 -23.86 -8.82 3.45
N ARG A 223 -25.12 -8.81 3.00
CA ARG A 223 -25.96 -10.02 2.91
C ARG A 223 -25.33 -11.11 2.05
N SER A 224 -24.68 -10.72 0.94
CA SER A 224 -23.98 -11.64 0.07
C SER A 224 -22.76 -12.27 0.77
N TRP A 225 -21.97 -11.48 1.50
CA TRP A 225 -20.84 -11.99 2.27
C TRP A 225 -21.29 -12.88 3.44
N SER A 226 -22.34 -12.48 4.18
CA SER A 226 -22.95 -13.28 5.25
C SER A 226 -23.43 -14.65 4.76
N THR A 227 -24.05 -14.70 3.58
CA THR A 227 -24.47 -15.97 2.96
C THR A 227 -23.28 -16.84 2.56
N HIS A 228 -22.20 -16.22 2.08
CA HIS A 228 -21.01 -16.94 1.65
C HIS A 228 -20.21 -17.54 2.82
N VAL A 229 -20.16 -16.84 3.96
CA VAL A 229 -19.44 -17.29 5.17
C VAL A 229 -20.28 -18.13 6.13
N GLY A 230 -21.61 -18.07 6.01
CA GLY A 230 -22.55 -19.02 6.61
C GLY A 230 -22.13 -20.46 6.35
#